data_AF-A0AA91IXU6-F1
#
_entry.id   AF-A0AA91IXU6-F1
#
_cell.length_a   1.000
_cell.length_b   1.000
_cell.length_c   1.000
_cell.angle_alpha   90.00
_cell.angle_beta   90.00
_cell.angle_gamma   90.00
#
_symmetry.space_group_name_H-M   'P 1'
#
loop_
_entity.id
_entity.type
_entity.pdbx_description
1 polymer ?
#
loop_
_entity_poly.entity_id
_entity_poly.type
_entity_poly.pdbx_seq_one_letter_code
_entity_poly.pdbx_strand_id
1 'polypeptide(L)'
;MTTIKKFLSGVAVAGLVAGTGAAVGSPVGLSATTADWLLAAEHVLLIGVDGVNLSKILEYAYNEDSGFKTAMDQGITGAATEVNHTTISGPSWSTILTGVWDDKHGVINNLFESEPYNLWPTVFNLIEYHKPEINTSIISDWDYLNQLAAAGGYQADSNTYIPMETTWANADAAVTAETIAQIMATQNNPGDISSFLFSYQGQVDEMGHEFGGGSPEYAQGLVNVAGNIQEILAAVAAVKAITGDDWSIIITTDHGHQQSLGFGHGFQSPNETTQFVIFDQAGHDASDGSQNLNYSIADITPTILSLFGIPMRSDFDGVSMAFDPDVLNSLVTPVDLKQALTDAIAMYGYPNIGNDLALGLRTVVATVPYLLNGVVTDIDKFLQGIVDQDIFLISGLAQFAQQINDFFGGLSVDALQLVAHGVGYLTGSGVIEPTDAPLPPPGSAEFTPDLGGSDLSGLLDALVG
;
A
#
# COMPACT_ATOMS: atom_id res chain seq x y z
N MET A 1 61.06 -20.65 22.54
CA MET A 1 59.89 -20.67 23.46
C MET A 1 58.70 -20.24 22.64
N THR A 2 57.70 -21.11 22.63
CA THR A 2 56.70 -21.33 21.58
C THR A 2 55.50 -20.39 21.70
N THR A 3 55.14 -19.79 20.57
CA THR A 3 53.80 -19.25 20.23
C THR A 3 52.73 -20.34 20.34
N ILE A 4 51.46 -19.97 20.61
CA ILE A 4 50.23 -20.64 20.10
C ILE A 4 48.97 -19.84 20.52
N LYS A 5 48.15 -19.48 19.52
CA LYS A 5 46.72 -19.11 19.59
C LYS A 5 45.89 -20.31 20.05
N LYS A 6 44.78 -20.14 20.77
CA LYS A 6 43.68 -21.14 20.75
C LYS A 6 42.31 -20.59 21.18
N PHE A 7 41.36 -20.79 20.27
CA PHE A 7 39.93 -21.06 20.42
C PHE A 7 39.49 -21.67 21.76
N LEU A 8 38.29 -21.30 22.22
CA LEU A 8 37.28 -22.17 22.89
C LEU A 8 35.94 -21.39 22.90
N SER A 9 34.95 -21.71 22.07
CA SER A 9 33.83 -22.65 22.31
C SER A 9 33.19 -22.56 23.71
N GLY A 10 31.89 -22.28 23.72
CA GLY A 10 31.11 -21.91 24.90
C GLY A 10 30.74 -23.05 25.84
N VAL A 11 30.08 -22.66 26.94
CA VAL A 11 29.26 -23.52 27.81
C VAL A 11 28.17 -22.65 28.43
N ALA A 12 26.91 -23.04 28.20
CA ALA A 12 25.73 -22.55 28.90
C ALA A 12 25.81 -22.84 30.40
N VAL A 13 25.47 -21.86 31.24
CA VAL A 13 25.28 -22.08 32.68
C VAL A 13 23.78 -22.15 32.96
N ALA A 14 23.28 -23.38 33.05
CA ALA A 14 22.01 -23.69 33.67
C ALA A 14 22.19 -23.68 35.19
N GLY A 15 21.53 -22.74 35.88
CA GLY A 15 21.40 -22.74 37.34
C GLY A 15 20.18 -23.56 37.75
N LEU A 16 20.38 -24.82 38.14
CA LEU A 16 19.34 -25.68 38.72
C LEU A 16 19.42 -25.62 40.25
N VAL A 17 18.47 -24.95 40.91
CA VAL A 17 18.25 -25.10 42.36
C VAL A 17 17.29 -26.26 42.57
N ALA A 18 17.78 -27.32 43.22
CA ALA A 18 17.00 -28.48 43.59
C ALA A 18 16.03 -28.12 44.73
N GLY A 19 14.74 -28.04 44.40
CA GLY A 19 13.62 -27.98 45.34
C GLY A 19 12.64 -29.12 45.03
N THR A 20 12.43 -29.99 46.01
CA THR A 20 11.55 -31.15 45.96
C THR A 20 10.07 -30.76 45.80
N GLY A 21 9.37 -31.37 44.83
CA GLY A 21 7.94 -31.63 44.93
C GLY A 21 6.98 -30.70 44.19
N ALA A 22 6.93 -30.81 42.85
CA ALA A 22 5.70 -30.85 42.05
C ALA A 22 6.10 -31.18 40.61
N ALA A 23 5.58 -32.26 40.03
CA ALA A 23 5.67 -32.47 38.60
C ALA A 23 4.78 -31.42 37.92
N VAL A 24 5.34 -30.26 37.60
CA VAL A 24 4.74 -29.39 36.59
C VAL A 24 5.18 -29.99 35.27
N GLY A 25 4.25 -30.65 34.58
CA GLY A 25 4.49 -31.18 33.25
C GLY A 25 5.02 -30.07 32.34
N SER A 26 5.91 -30.44 31.42
CA SER A 26 6.17 -29.61 30.24
C SER A 26 4.83 -29.14 29.67
N PRO A 27 4.68 -27.86 29.27
CA PRO A 27 3.49 -27.44 28.54
C PRO A 27 3.33 -28.37 27.34
N VAL A 28 2.31 -29.21 27.37
CA VAL A 28 1.90 -30.01 26.23
C VAL A 28 1.23 -29.01 25.29
N GLY A 29 1.84 -28.71 24.14
CA GLY A 29 1.12 -27.92 23.13
C GLY A 29 1.92 -27.20 22.04
N LEU A 30 3.24 -27.02 22.15
CA LEU A 30 4.03 -26.50 21.02
C LEU A 30 4.63 -27.70 20.27
N SER A 31 4.03 -28.02 19.12
CA SER A 31 4.65 -28.93 18.15
C SER A 31 5.96 -28.31 17.67
N ALA A 32 6.92 -29.13 17.22
CA ALA A 32 8.14 -28.61 16.59
C ALA A 32 7.81 -27.68 15.41
N THR A 33 6.75 -28.01 14.65
CA THR A 33 6.17 -27.15 13.61
C THR A 33 5.70 -25.80 14.14
N THR A 34 5.22 -25.74 15.39
CA THR A 34 4.80 -24.52 16.10
C THR A 34 5.97 -23.75 16.74
N ALA A 35 7.20 -24.21 16.61
CA ALA A 35 8.40 -23.46 16.99
C ALA A 35 9.19 -23.02 15.74
N ASP A 36 9.13 -23.81 14.66
CA ASP A 36 9.78 -23.49 13.38
C ASP A 36 9.13 -22.29 12.66
N TRP A 37 7.79 -22.12 12.69
CA TRP A 37 7.13 -20.89 12.17
C TRP A 37 7.46 -19.61 12.95
N LEU A 38 7.81 -19.75 14.24
CA LEU A 38 8.19 -18.63 15.11
C LEU A 38 9.63 -18.16 14.86
N LEU A 39 10.39 -18.92 14.05
CA LEU A 39 11.79 -18.68 13.71
C LEU A 39 12.00 -18.44 12.21
N ALA A 40 11.01 -18.73 11.36
CA ALA A 40 11.09 -18.47 9.92
C ALA A 40 10.98 -16.98 9.63
N ALA A 41 11.75 -16.51 8.64
CA ALA A 41 11.62 -15.14 8.17
C ALA A 41 10.22 -14.93 7.58
N GLU A 42 9.56 -13.85 7.98
CA GLU A 42 8.30 -13.45 7.38
C GLU A 42 8.60 -12.44 6.27
N HIS A 43 8.19 -12.78 5.04
CA HIS A 43 8.38 -11.91 3.89
C HIS A 43 7.01 -11.47 3.36
N VAL A 44 6.83 -10.17 3.20
CA VAL A 44 5.61 -9.57 2.66
C VAL A 44 5.98 -8.74 1.43
N LEU A 45 5.39 -9.09 0.29
CA LEU A 45 5.56 -8.41 -0.99
C LEU A 45 4.26 -7.69 -1.36
N LEU A 46 4.32 -6.37 -1.48
CA LEU A 46 3.26 -5.56 -2.10
C LEU A 46 3.67 -5.27 -3.55
N ILE A 47 2.81 -5.63 -4.50
CA ILE A 47 2.93 -5.25 -5.90
C ILE A 47 1.82 -4.25 -6.22
N GLY A 48 2.20 -3.00 -6.44
CA GLY A 48 1.30 -1.96 -6.87
C GLY A 48 1.30 -1.84 -8.40
N VAL A 49 0.11 -1.78 -9.00
CA VAL A 49 -0.05 -1.52 -10.43
C VAL A 49 -0.97 -0.31 -10.61
N ASP A 50 -0.47 0.78 -11.18
CA ASP A 50 -1.19 2.06 -11.21
C ASP A 50 -2.31 2.08 -12.27
N GLY A 51 -3.46 2.64 -11.91
CA GLY A 51 -4.56 2.92 -12.84
C GLY A 51 -5.18 1.71 -13.52
N VAL A 52 -5.16 0.53 -12.87
CA VAL A 52 -5.59 -0.75 -13.46
C VAL A 52 -7.06 -1.10 -13.18
N ASN A 53 -7.84 -1.24 -14.25
CA ASN A 53 -9.20 -1.79 -14.15
C ASN A 53 -9.21 -3.32 -14.02
N LEU A 54 -9.79 -3.84 -12.93
CA LEU A 54 -9.99 -5.29 -12.75
C LEU A 54 -10.75 -5.94 -13.93
N SER A 55 -11.78 -5.28 -14.45
CA SER A 55 -12.53 -5.79 -15.61
C SER A 55 -11.66 -5.98 -16.85
N LYS A 56 -10.63 -5.16 -17.02
CA LYS A 56 -9.67 -5.22 -18.13
C LYS A 56 -8.61 -6.29 -17.92
N ILE A 57 -8.19 -6.55 -16.67
CA ILE A 57 -7.41 -7.74 -16.34
C ILE A 57 -8.19 -8.99 -16.76
N LEU A 58 -9.46 -9.10 -16.33
CA LEU A 58 -10.31 -10.25 -16.65
C LEU A 58 -10.51 -10.42 -18.17
N GLU A 59 -10.54 -9.33 -18.92
CA GLU A 59 -10.72 -9.33 -20.38
C GLU A 59 -9.44 -9.73 -21.13
N TYR A 60 -8.30 -9.12 -20.81
CA TYR A 60 -7.07 -9.19 -21.63
C TYR A 60 -5.92 -9.98 -21.00
N ALA A 61 -5.88 -10.09 -19.68
CA ALA A 61 -4.78 -10.69 -18.92
C ALA A 61 -5.26 -11.83 -17.99
N TYR A 62 -6.32 -12.55 -18.37
CA TYR A 62 -6.83 -13.72 -17.63
C TYR A 62 -6.58 -15.00 -18.44
N ASN A 63 -5.32 -15.40 -18.53
CA ASN A 63 -4.85 -16.60 -19.20
C ASN A 63 -3.70 -17.25 -18.41
N GLU A 64 -3.28 -18.46 -18.78
CA GLU A 64 -2.31 -19.27 -18.01
C GLU A 64 -0.90 -18.65 -17.91
N ASP A 65 -0.54 -17.71 -18.79
CA ASP A 65 0.77 -17.03 -18.77
C ASP A 65 0.72 -15.69 -18.01
N SER A 66 -0.41 -15.36 -17.37
CA SER A 66 -0.61 -14.10 -16.65
C SER A 66 -0.31 -14.22 -15.16
N GLY A 67 0.57 -13.35 -14.67
CA GLY A 67 0.86 -13.22 -13.24
C GLY A 67 -0.37 -12.83 -12.41
N PHE A 68 -1.31 -12.05 -12.97
CA PHE A 68 -2.58 -11.78 -12.29
C PHE A 68 -3.40 -13.06 -12.13
N LYS A 69 -3.51 -13.87 -13.18
CA LYS A 69 -4.25 -15.15 -13.11
C LYS A 69 -3.60 -16.10 -12.12
N THR A 70 -2.28 -16.21 -12.13
CA THR A 70 -1.52 -17.02 -11.17
C THR A 70 -1.79 -16.57 -9.74
N ALA A 71 -1.71 -15.26 -9.44
CA ALA A 71 -2.00 -14.72 -8.12
C ALA A 71 -3.45 -14.93 -7.69
N MET A 72 -4.42 -14.79 -8.61
CA MET A 72 -5.83 -15.05 -8.33
C MET A 72 -6.10 -16.54 -8.05
N ASP A 73 -5.38 -17.45 -8.71
CA ASP A 73 -5.50 -18.89 -8.49
C ASP A 73 -4.87 -19.34 -7.17
N GLN A 74 -3.82 -18.65 -6.71
CA GLN A 74 -3.07 -18.96 -5.49
C GLN A 74 -3.53 -18.16 -4.27
N GLY A 75 -4.37 -17.15 -4.46
CA GLY A 75 -4.81 -16.27 -3.40
C GLY A 75 -6.32 -16.08 -3.36
N ILE A 76 -6.72 -15.08 -2.58
CA ILE A 76 -8.09 -14.60 -2.47
C ILE A 76 -8.18 -13.27 -3.20
N THR A 77 -9.13 -13.14 -4.11
CA THR A 77 -9.32 -11.90 -4.88
C THR A 77 -10.54 -11.12 -4.39
N GLY A 78 -10.35 -9.88 -3.96
CA GLY A 78 -11.43 -8.95 -3.71
C GLY A 78 -11.57 -7.97 -4.87
N ALA A 79 -12.74 -7.95 -5.51
CA ALA A 79 -13.15 -6.74 -6.21
C ALA A 79 -13.40 -5.68 -5.14
N ALA A 80 -12.77 -4.51 -5.28
CA ALA A 80 -12.85 -3.42 -4.32
C ALA A 80 -13.36 -2.16 -5.01
N THR A 81 -13.77 -1.17 -4.22
CA THR A 81 -14.14 0.13 -4.76
C THR A 81 -13.84 1.27 -3.80
N GLU A 82 -13.44 2.39 -4.37
CA GLU A 82 -13.16 3.65 -3.66
C GLU A 82 -14.23 4.72 -3.94
N VAL A 83 -15.48 4.31 -4.15
CA VAL A 83 -16.59 5.27 -4.25
C VAL A 83 -16.64 6.14 -3.00
N ASN A 84 -16.72 7.47 -3.20
CA ASN A 84 -16.58 8.53 -2.20
C ASN A 84 -15.14 8.89 -1.79
N HIS A 85 -14.13 8.29 -2.41
CA HIS A 85 -12.72 8.67 -2.30
C HIS A 85 -12.25 9.19 -3.67
N THR A 86 -11.25 10.06 -3.71
CA THR A 86 -10.74 10.61 -4.98
C THR A 86 -9.94 9.54 -5.73
N THR A 87 -10.24 9.35 -7.02
CA THR A 87 -9.53 8.38 -7.88
C THR A 87 -8.24 9.02 -8.42
N ILE A 88 -7.37 9.52 -7.53
CA ILE A 88 -6.09 10.17 -7.86
C ILE A 88 -4.99 9.43 -7.10
N SER A 89 -3.88 9.13 -7.77
CA SER A 89 -2.84 8.22 -7.28
C SER A 89 -2.27 8.59 -5.91
N GLY A 90 -1.86 9.84 -5.69
CA GLY A 90 -1.27 10.30 -4.43
C GLY A 90 -2.16 10.02 -3.21
N PRO A 91 -3.43 10.47 -3.21
CA PRO A 91 -4.41 10.10 -2.20
C PRO A 91 -4.62 8.57 -2.05
N SER A 92 -4.81 7.83 -3.14
CA SER A 92 -5.10 6.39 -3.07
C SER A 92 -3.90 5.57 -2.56
N TRP A 93 -2.68 5.86 -3.02
CA TRP A 93 -1.45 5.26 -2.48
C TRP A 93 -1.20 5.68 -1.02
N SER A 94 -1.57 6.90 -0.64
CA SER A 94 -1.54 7.31 0.77
C SER A 94 -2.49 6.47 1.61
N THR A 95 -3.70 6.17 1.13
CA THR A 95 -4.63 5.25 1.79
C THR A 95 -4.02 3.86 1.93
N ILE A 96 -3.49 3.30 0.85
CA ILE A 96 -2.87 1.96 0.84
C ILE A 96 -1.75 1.85 1.88
N LEU A 97 -0.89 2.88 1.96
CA LEU A 97 0.33 2.88 2.77
C LEU A 97 0.15 3.47 4.17
N THR A 98 -1.02 3.99 4.53
CA THR A 98 -1.33 4.48 5.89
C THR A 98 -2.48 3.73 6.56
N GLY A 99 -3.35 3.06 5.80
CA GLY A 99 -4.51 2.34 6.31
C GLY A 99 -5.71 3.22 6.68
N VAL A 100 -5.69 4.50 6.30
CA VAL A 100 -6.76 5.48 6.54
C VAL A 100 -7.17 6.17 5.24
N TRP A 101 -8.39 6.67 5.15
CA TRP A 101 -8.87 7.37 3.94
C TRP A 101 -8.44 8.85 3.88
N ASP A 102 -8.72 9.49 2.76
CA ASP A 102 -8.38 10.90 2.49
C ASP A 102 -9.07 11.92 3.38
N ASP A 103 -10.20 11.56 4.00
CA ASP A 103 -10.86 12.34 5.04
C ASP A 103 -10.06 12.43 6.36
N LYS A 104 -9.08 11.55 6.53
CA LYS A 104 -8.07 11.57 7.60
C LYS A 104 -6.72 12.07 7.12
N HIS A 105 -6.07 11.40 6.17
CA HIS A 105 -4.70 11.74 5.80
C HIS A 105 -4.58 13.09 5.09
N GLY A 106 -5.65 13.62 4.48
CA GLY A 106 -5.66 14.99 3.95
C GLY A 106 -4.83 15.19 2.68
N VAL A 107 -4.38 14.11 2.04
CA VAL A 107 -3.67 14.17 0.76
C VAL A 107 -4.73 14.35 -0.34
N ILE A 108 -4.55 15.36 -1.18
CA ILE A 108 -5.57 15.79 -2.16
C ILE A 108 -5.16 15.66 -3.62
N ASN A 109 -3.86 15.49 -3.90
CA ASN A 109 -3.32 15.43 -5.26
C ASN A 109 -1.92 14.78 -5.30
N ASN A 110 -1.31 14.77 -6.49
CA ASN A 110 0.01 14.20 -6.77
C ASN A 110 1.17 15.18 -6.51
N LEU A 111 0.91 16.35 -5.91
CA LEU A 111 1.99 17.22 -5.42
C LEU A 111 2.42 16.71 -4.05
N PHE A 112 3.65 16.20 -3.95
CA PHE A 112 4.12 15.59 -2.72
C PHE A 112 4.26 16.60 -1.58
N GLU A 113 3.69 16.25 -0.42
CA GLU A 113 3.84 16.96 0.84
C GLU A 113 4.09 15.92 1.94
N SER A 114 5.13 16.12 2.75
CA SER A 114 5.51 15.14 3.78
C SER A 114 4.70 15.25 5.09
N GLU A 115 4.08 16.40 5.34
CA GLU A 115 3.43 16.71 6.61
C GLU A 115 2.28 15.77 6.99
N PRO A 116 1.40 15.31 6.06
CA PRO A 116 0.38 14.30 6.36
C PRO A 116 0.92 13.06 7.09
N TYR A 117 2.10 12.58 6.68
CA TYR A 117 2.69 11.35 7.20
C TYR A 117 3.32 11.50 8.58
N ASN A 118 3.44 12.74 9.09
CA ASN A 118 3.78 12.97 10.50
C ASN A 118 2.60 12.63 11.42
N LEU A 119 1.37 12.87 10.97
CA LEU A 119 0.14 12.58 11.72
C LEU A 119 -0.35 11.16 11.47
N TRP A 120 -0.19 10.70 10.23
CA TRP A 120 -0.63 9.40 9.73
C TRP A 120 0.57 8.61 9.23
N PRO A 121 1.32 7.94 10.13
CA PRO A 121 2.56 7.26 9.78
C PRO A 121 2.29 6.16 8.74
N THR A 122 3.21 6.04 7.79
CA THR A 122 3.13 5.01 6.76
C THR A 122 3.43 3.62 7.34
N VAL A 123 3.12 2.57 6.58
CA VAL A 123 3.51 1.20 6.90
C VAL A 123 5.02 1.07 7.11
N PHE A 124 5.83 1.79 6.35
CA PHE A 124 7.28 1.87 6.56
C PHE A 124 7.59 2.45 7.94
N ASN A 125 7.00 3.60 8.27
CA ASN A 125 7.25 4.23 9.56
C ASN A 125 6.85 3.32 10.74
N LEU A 126 5.74 2.60 10.61
CA LEU A 126 5.24 1.70 11.65
C LEU A 126 6.10 0.44 11.80
N ILE A 127 6.59 -0.14 10.70
CA ILE A 127 7.53 -1.27 10.74
C ILE A 127 8.85 -0.85 11.37
N GLU A 128 9.47 0.21 10.84
CA GLU A 128 10.77 0.72 11.29
C GLU A 128 10.75 1.16 12.76
N TYR A 129 9.62 1.66 13.24
CA TYR A 129 9.47 2.02 14.65
C TYR A 129 9.35 0.80 15.56
N HIS A 130 8.47 -0.14 15.23
CA HIS A 130 8.12 -1.25 16.13
C HIS A 130 9.06 -2.45 16.01
N LYS A 131 9.62 -2.69 14.82
CA LYS A 131 10.48 -3.81 14.48
C LYS A 131 11.57 -3.39 13.48
N PRO A 132 12.54 -2.54 13.90
CA PRO A 132 13.65 -2.07 13.05
C PRO A 132 14.59 -3.19 12.57
N GLU A 133 14.40 -4.42 13.02
CA GLU A 133 15.09 -5.60 12.49
C GLU A 133 14.48 -6.13 11.17
N ILE A 134 13.27 -5.71 10.79
CA ILE A 134 12.62 -6.07 9.52
C ILE A 134 13.17 -5.15 8.44
N ASN A 135 13.73 -5.71 7.37
CA ASN A 135 14.24 -4.92 6.27
C ASN A 135 13.09 -4.39 5.40
N THR A 136 12.93 -3.06 5.34
CA THR A 136 11.90 -2.44 4.49
C THR A 136 12.47 -1.86 3.19
N SER A 137 11.84 -2.18 2.07
CA SER A 137 12.30 -1.77 0.74
C SER A 137 11.16 -1.21 -0.10
N ILE A 138 11.45 -0.17 -0.89
CA ILE A 138 10.61 0.28 -2.00
C ILE A 138 11.41 0.35 -3.30
N ILE A 139 10.80 -0.11 -4.39
CA ILE A 139 11.29 0.03 -5.76
C ILE A 139 10.14 0.59 -6.60
N SER A 140 10.33 1.79 -7.15
CA SER A 140 9.29 2.48 -7.90
C SER A 140 9.89 3.30 -9.05
N ASP A 141 9.14 3.44 -10.14
CA ASP A 141 9.42 4.37 -11.23
C ASP A 141 8.64 5.70 -11.11
N TRP A 142 7.94 5.91 -9.99
CA TRP A 142 7.27 7.15 -9.64
C TRP A 142 7.82 7.77 -8.35
N ASP A 143 8.55 8.88 -8.50
CA ASP A 143 9.31 9.53 -7.41
C ASP A 143 8.44 9.91 -6.19
N TYR A 144 7.14 10.14 -6.38
CA TYR A 144 6.21 10.41 -5.28
C TYR A 144 6.23 9.31 -4.22
N LEU A 145 6.23 8.03 -4.63
CA LEU A 145 6.27 6.90 -3.69
C LEU A 145 7.61 6.79 -2.98
N ASN A 146 8.71 7.12 -3.67
CA ASN A 146 10.03 7.21 -3.05
C ASN A 146 10.08 8.35 -2.01
N GLN A 147 9.48 9.50 -2.30
CA GLN A 147 9.35 10.60 -1.34
C GLN A 147 8.46 10.22 -0.15
N LEU A 148 7.36 9.49 -0.38
CA LEU A 148 6.45 8.97 0.65
C LEU A 148 7.16 7.98 1.58
N ALA A 149 7.93 7.03 1.04
CA ALA A 149 8.70 6.08 1.83
C ALA A 149 9.84 6.74 2.63
N ALA A 150 10.25 7.96 2.24
CA ALA A 150 11.20 8.80 2.98
C ALA A 150 10.51 9.79 3.94
N ALA A 151 9.18 9.85 3.95
CA ALA A 151 8.40 10.75 4.80
C ALA A 151 8.31 10.25 6.25
N GLY A 152 7.92 11.15 7.15
CA GLY A 152 7.82 10.86 8.58
C GLY A 152 9.18 10.74 9.25
N GLY A 153 9.19 10.21 10.48
CA GLY A 153 10.42 10.04 11.27
C GLY A 153 11.23 8.78 10.92
N TYR A 154 10.59 7.76 10.36
CA TYR A 154 11.14 6.40 10.25
C TYR A 154 11.07 5.90 8.81
N GLN A 155 12.00 6.38 7.98
CA GLN A 155 12.05 6.07 6.55
C GLN A 155 12.39 4.60 6.25
N ALA A 156 12.03 4.11 5.07
CA ALA A 156 12.41 2.77 4.61
C ALA A 156 13.94 2.57 4.56
N ASP A 157 14.41 1.34 4.82
CA ASP A 157 15.82 0.97 4.79
C ASP A 157 16.43 1.14 3.38
N SER A 158 15.70 0.67 2.36
CA SER A 158 16.09 0.77 0.96
C SER A 158 15.03 1.50 0.15
N ASN A 159 15.45 2.50 -0.62
CA ASN A 159 14.56 3.35 -1.39
C ASN A 159 15.13 3.57 -2.80
N THR A 160 14.63 2.80 -3.76
CA THR A 160 15.14 2.76 -5.13
C THR A 160 14.15 3.43 -6.09
N TYR A 161 14.56 4.55 -6.66
CA TYR A 161 13.83 5.24 -7.74
C TYR A 161 14.43 4.86 -9.11
N ILE A 162 13.58 4.40 -10.03
CA ILE A 162 13.96 4.01 -11.39
C ILE A 162 13.23 4.94 -12.38
N PRO A 163 13.85 6.05 -12.82
CA PRO A 163 13.19 6.96 -13.73
C PRO A 163 12.92 6.30 -15.09
N MET A 164 11.84 6.71 -15.76
CA MET A 164 11.61 6.34 -17.15
C MET A 164 12.71 6.92 -18.05
N GLU A 165 13.54 6.07 -18.64
CA GLU A 165 14.57 6.47 -19.61
C GLU A 165 14.06 6.51 -21.06
N THR A 166 13.28 5.50 -21.46
CA THR A 166 12.87 5.28 -22.86
C THR A 166 11.37 5.15 -23.02
N THR A 167 10.76 4.18 -22.34
CA THR A 167 9.32 3.93 -22.33
C THR A 167 8.92 3.44 -20.95
N TRP A 168 7.65 3.63 -20.59
CA TRP A 168 7.10 3.09 -19.34
C TRP A 168 7.23 1.56 -19.24
N ALA A 169 7.08 0.84 -20.35
CA ALA A 169 7.35 -0.61 -20.38
C ALA A 169 8.80 -0.97 -20.00
N ASN A 170 9.78 -0.11 -20.31
CA ASN A 170 11.17 -0.32 -19.92
C ASN A 170 11.43 0.06 -18.45
N ALA A 171 10.72 1.06 -17.92
CA ALA A 171 10.76 1.41 -16.50
C ALA A 171 10.21 0.26 -15.64
N ASP A 172 9.00 -0.23 -15.96
CA ASP A 172 8.37 -1.38 -15.29
C ASP A 172 9.25 -2.64 -15.37
N ALA A 173 9.87 -2.92 -16.52
CA ALA A 173 10.79 -4.06 -16.66
C ALA A 173 12.07 -3.90 -15.80
N ALA A 174 12.56 -2.67 -15.62
CA ALA A 174 13.70 -2.39 -14.76
C ALA A 174 13.33 -2.51 -13.26
N VAL A 175 12.14 -2.02 -12.86
CA VAL A 175 11.58 -2.28 -11.52
C VAL A 175 11.46 -3.78 -11.28
N THR A 176 10.88 -4.51 -12.23
CA THR A 176 10.75 -5.98 -12.16
C THR A 176 12.09 -6.67 -11.96
N ALA A 177 13.12 -6.29 -12.72
CA ALA A 177 14.46 -6.86 -12.59
C ALA A 177 15.10 -6.60 -11.21
N GLU A 178 14.94 -5.39 -10.66
CA GLU A 178 15.45 -5.04 -9.33
C GLU A 178 14.66 -5.75 -8.22
N THR A 179 13.33 -5.85 -8.35
CA THR A 179 12.46 -6.60 -7.43
C THR A 179 12.87 -8.08 -7.39
N ILE A 180 13.09 -8.70 -8.55
CA ILE A 180 13.60 -10.07 -8.65
C ILE A 180 15.00 -10.18 -8.01
N ALA A 181 15.89 -9.21 -8.22
CA ALA A 181 17.22 -9.23 -7.63
C ALA A 181 17.16 -9.18 -6.09
N GLN A 182 16.28 -8.35 -5.51
CA GLN A 182 16.09 -8.28 -4.05
C GLN A 182 15.46 -9.55 -3.50
N ILE A 183 14.43 -10.10 -4.14
CA ILE A 183 13.84 -11.39 -3.77
C ILE A 183 14.92 -12.48 -3.78
N MET A 184 15.66 -12.62 -4.89
CA MET A 184 16.71 -13.63 -5.01
C MET A 184 17.87 -13.42 -4.02
N ALA A 185 18.11 -12.21 -3.52
CA ALA A 185 19.12 -11.97 -2.50
C ALA A 185 18.78 -12.65 -1.16
N THR A 186 17.49 -12.85 -0.86
CA THR A 186 17.02 -13.54 0.35
C THR A 186 17.37 -15.04 0.37
N GLN A 187 17.72 -15.64 -0.76
CA GLN A 187 18.15 -17.06 -0.82
C GLN A 187 19.37 -17.37 0.08
N ASN A 188 20.14 -16.33 0.44
CA ASN A 188 21.33 -16.45 1.29
C ASN A 188 21.15 -15.74 2.65
N ASN A 189 19.92 -15.43 3.07
CA ASN A 189 19.57 -14.71 4.30
C ASN A 189 20.04 -15.48 5.55
N PRO A 190 21.27 -15.24 6.08
CA PRO A 190 21.87 -16.13 7.06
C PRO A 190 21.31 -15.89 8.48
N GLY A 191 20.42 -14.90 8.63
CA GLY A 191 19.87 -14.45 9.90
C GLY A 191 18.35 -14.52 9.95
N ASP A 192 17.70 -15.15 8.97
CA ASP A 192 16.24 -15.24 8.86
C ASP A 192 15.56 -13.86 9.03
N ILE A 193 16.17 -12.83 8.43
CA ILE A 193 15.68 -11.45 8.48
C ILE A 193 14.38 -11.36 7.69
N SER A 194 13.31 -10.98 8.37
CA SER A 194 12.00 -10.71 7.77
C SER A 194 12.08 -9.45 6.90
N SER A 195 11.23 -9.34 5.87
CA SER A 195 11.26 -8.17 4.98
C SER A 195 9.88 -7.73 4.49
N PHE A 196 9.71 -6.43 4.36
CA PHE A 196 8.63 -5.83 3.59
C PHE A 196 9.19 -5.21 2.31
N LEU A 197 8.69 -5.63 1.15
CA LEU A 197 9.10 -5.11 -0.15
C LEU A 197 7.88 -4.56 -0.89
N PHE A 198 7.93 -3.28 -1.29
CA PHE A 198 6.96 -2.68 -2.18
C PHE A 198 7.55 -2.47 -3.58
N SER A 199 6.97 -3.10 -4.58
CA SER A 199 7.31 -2.96 -6.01
C SER A 199 6.16 -2.28 -6.74
N TYR A 200 6.42 -1.18 -7.44
CA TYR A 200 5.40 -0.40 -8.15
C TYR A 200 5.59 -0.44 -9.67
N GLN A 201 4.50 -0.53 -10.43
CA GLN A 201 4.48 -0.52 -11.90
C GLN A 201 3.49 0.54 -12.42
N GLY A 202 3.98 1.51 -13.20
CA GLY A 202 3.21 2.67 -13.67
C GLY A 202 2.73 2.58 -15.12
N GLN A 203 3.16 1.59 -15.91
CA GLN A 203 2.91 1.61 -17.36
C GLN A 203 1.43 1.70 -17.74
N VAL A 204 0.54 1.01 -17.02
CA VAL A 204 -0.85 0.87 -17.44
C VAL A 204 -1.61 2.20 -17.35
N ASP A 205 -1.47 2.92 -16.24
CA ASP A 205 -2.04 4.24 -16.07
C ASP A 205 -1.56 5.22 -17.14
N GLU A 206 -0.25 5.25 -17.39
CA GLU A 206 0.35 6.11 -18.41
C GLU A 206 -0.18 5.83 -19.83
N MET A 207 -0.42 4.56 -20.17
CA MET A 207 -1.10 4.20 -21.43
C MET A 207 -2.58 4.60 -21.42
N GLY A 208 -3.22 4.60 -20.25
CA GLY A 208 -4.57 5.14 -20.04
C GLY A 208 -4.61 6.63 -20.31
N HIS A 209 -3.66 7.39 -19.78
CA HIS A 209 -3.58 8.83 -20.01
C HIS A 209 -3.29 9.18 -21.47
N GLU A 210 -2.42 8.44 -22.16
CA GLU A 210 -2.05 8.73 -23.54
C GLU A 210 -3.11 8.26 -24.57
N PHE A 211 -3.82 7.15 -24.29
CA PHE A 211 -4.70 6.50 -25.29
C PHE A 211 -6.14 6.20 -24.81
N GLY A 212 -6.41 6.29 -23.51
CA GLY A 212 -7.66 5.91 -22.84
C GLY A 212 -7.64 4.45 -22.35
N GLY A 213 -8.36 4.16 -21.25
CA GLY A 213 -8.42 2.82 -20.63
C GLY A 213 -9.14 1.76 -21.48
N GLY A 214 -9.81 2.18 -22.54
CA GLY A 214 -10.43 1.33 -23.54
C GLY A 214 -9.55 0.98 -24.74
N SER A 215 -8.31 1.46 -24.76
CA SER A 215 -7.43 1.38 -25.92
C SER A 215 -6.68 0.04 -26.02
N PRO A 216 -6.24 -0.36 -27.23
CA PRO A 216 -5.30 -1.46 -27.41
C PRO A 216 -3.97 -1.26 -26.66
N GLU A 217 -3.52 -0.03 -26.50
CA GLU A 217 -2.28 0.34 -25.81
C GLU A 217 -2.38 0.06 -24.30
N TYR A 218 -3.49 0.46 -23.67
CA TYR A 218 -3.80 0.11 -22.28
C TYR A 218 -3.89 -1.42 -22.09
N ALA A 219 -4.58 -2.11 -23.01
CA ALA A 219 -4.66 -3.57 -23.00
C ALA A 219 -3.28 -4.24 -23.14
N GLN A 220 -2.39 -3.69 -23.98
CA GLN A 220 -1.02 -4.18 -24.11
C GLN A 220 -0.18 -3.90 -22.86
N GLY A 221 -0.38 -2.75 -22.21
CA GLY A 221 0.22 -2.46 -20.90
C GLY A 221 -0.14 -3.51 -19.85
N LEU A 222 -1.43 -3.89 -19.77
CA LEU A 222 -1.88 -4.96 -18.87
C LEU A 222 -1.19 -6.30 -19.15
N VAL A 223 -1.02 -6.67 -20.42
CA VAL A 223 -0.31 -7.91 -20.79
C VAL A 223 1.16 -7.85 -20.37
N ASN A 224 1.82 -6.69 -20.51
CA ASN A 224 3.20 -6.52 -20.07
C ASN A 224 3.32 -6.66 -18.54
N VAL A 225 2.51 -5.91 -17.79
CA VAL A 225 2.50 -5.96 -16.32
C VAL A 225 2.15 -7.35 -15.80
N ALA A 226 1.21 -8.05 -16.45
CA ALA A 226 0.92 -9.45 -16.13
C ALA A 226 2.15 -10.36 -16.30
N GLY A 227 2.96 -10.15 -17.34
CA GLY A 227 4.22 -10.86 -17.54
C GLY A 227 5.25 -10.52 -16.44
N ASN A 228 5.39 -9.25 -16.10
CA ASN A 228 6.28 -8.80 -15.02
C ASN A 228 5.92 -9.45 -13.67
N ILE A 229 4.64 -9.45 -13.32
CA ILE A 229 4.14 -10.13 -12.11
C ILE A 229 4.49 -11.62 -12.17
N GLN A 230 4.30 -12.28 -13.32
CA GLN A 230 4.64 -13.70 -13.46
C GLN A 230 6.12 -13.98 -13.19
N GLU A 231 7.02 -13.11 -13.65
CA GLU A 231 8.47 -13.22 -13.39
C GLU A 231 8.80 -13.01 -11.89
N ILE A 232 8.15 -12.05 -11.23
CA ILE A 232 8.29 -11.80 -9.79
C ILE A 232 7.82 -13.01 -8.98
N LEU A 233 6.62 -13.54 -9.26
CA LEU A 233 6.07 -14.73 -8.60
C LEU A 233 6.97 -15.96 -8.80
N ALA A 234 7.57 -16.10 -10.00
CA ALA A 234 8.53 -17.17 -10.26
C ALA A 234 9.82 -17.04 -9.42
N ALA A 235 10.28 -15.81 -9.15
CA ALA A 235 11.42 -15.58 -8.26
C ALA A 235 11.09 -15.93 -6.80
N VAL A 236 9.89 -15.56 -6.32
CA VAL A 236 9.40 -15.97 -4.99
C VAL A 236 9.37 -17.50 -4.87
N ALA A 237 8.76 -18.18 -5.85
CA ALA A 237 8.70 -19.64 -5.86
C ALA A 237 10.09 -20.30 -5.88
N ALA A 238 11.06 -19.70 -6.60
CA ALA A 238 12.44 -20.18 -6.64
C ALA A 238 13.13 -20.04 -5.29
N VAL A 239 12.96 -18.91 -4.59
CA VAL A 239 13.52 -18.70 -3.23
C VAL A 239 12.88 -19.65 -2.23
N LYS A 240 11.54 -19.78 -2.23
CA LYS A 240 10.81 -20.73 -1.38
C LYS A 240 11.33 -22.16 -1.55
N ALA A 241 11.65 -22.57 -2.78
CA ALA A 241 12.21 -23.90 -3.04
C ALA A 241 13.65 -24.07 -2.48
N ILE A 242 14.40 -22.99 -2.29
CA ILE A 242 15.77 -23.00 -1.77
C ILE A 242 15.78 -22.92 -0.24
N THR A 243 15.03 -21.98 0.34
CA THR A 243 15.09 -21.65 1.77
C THR A 243 13.96 -22.29 2.57
N GLY A 244 12.81 -22.53 1.94
CA GLY A 244 11.57 -22.91 2.61
C GLY A 244 10.76 -21.70 3.10
N ASP A 245 11.30 -20.48 2.99
CA ASP A 245 10.61 -19.27 3.41
C ASP A 245 9.47 -18.97 2.43
N ASP A 246 8.27 -18.88 2.97
CA ASP A 246 7.08 -18.56 2.22
C ASP A 246 6.79 -17.07 2.29
N TRP A 247 6.20 -16.52 1.24
CA TRP A 247 5.98 -15.08 1.11
C TRP A 247 4.48 -14.80 1.08
N SER A 248 4.04 -13.81 1.86
CA SER A 248 2.71 -13.24 1.68
C SER A 248 2.78 -12.20 0.57
N ILE A 249 1.84 -12.27 -0.37
CA ILE A 249 1.83 -11.45 -1.58
C ILE A 249 0.52 -10.69 -1.66
N ILE A 250 0.60 -9.37 -1.80
CA ILE A 250 -0.54 -8.47 -2.01
C ILE A 250 -0.35 -7.80 -3.37
N ILE A 251 -1.35 -7.88 -4.24
CA ILE A 251 -1.38 -7.16 -5.52
C ILE A 251 -2.60 -6.26 -5.54
N THR A 252 -2.40 -4.98 -5.83
CA THR A 252 -3.49 -4.00 -5.82
C THR A 252 -3.27 -2.89 -6.86
N THR A 253 -4.31 -2.10 -7.06
CA THR A 253 -4.31 -0.87 -7.83
C THR A 253 -4.83 0.25 -6.94
N ASP A 254 -4.35 1.45 -7.19
CA ASP A 254 -4.74 2.68 -6.51
C ASP A 254 -6.05 3.25 -7.03
N HIS A 255 -6.32 3.15 -8.33
CA HIS A 255 -7.61 3.47 -8.95
C HIS A 255 -7.79 2.70 -10.26
N GLY A 256 -8.93 2.91 -10.92
CA GLY A 256 -9.16 2.50 -12.30
C GLY A 256 -9.03 3.67 -13.27
N HIS A 257 -9.48 3.51 -14.52
CA HIS A 257 -9.33 4.51 -15.56
C HIS A 257 -10.59 4.66 -16.44
N GLN A 258 -10.86 5.86 -16.95
CA GLN A 258 -11.93 6.10 -17.92
C GLN A 258 -11.68 5.32 -19.22
N GLN A 259 -12.76 4.84 -19.84
CA GLN A 259 -12.70 4.08 -21.09
C GLN A 259 -12.21 4.94 -22.27
N SER A 260 -12.63 6.20 -22.34
CA SER A 260 -12.24 7.14 -23.38
C SER A 260 -11.00 7.94 -23.00
N LEU A 261 -10.24 8.38 -24.00
CA LEU A 261 -9.21 9.40 -23.81
C LEU A 261 -9.81 10.70 -23.23
N GLY A 262 -9.06 11.38 -22.37
CA GLY A 262 -9.49 12.62 -21.72
C GLY A 262 -8.68 12.89 -20.45
N PHE A 263 -9.36 13.26 -19.37
CA PHE A 263 -8.73 13.48 -18.06
C PHE A 263 -8.07 12.20 -17.52
N GLY A 264 -8.66 11.04 -17.84
CA GLY A 264 -8.13 9.73 -17.50
C GLY A 264 -8.79 9.15 -16.26
N HIS A 265 -8.53 9.71 -15.10
CA HIS A 265 -9.12 9.31 -13.82
C HIS A 265 -9.12 10.48 -12.85
N GLY A 266 -9.94 10.47 -11.81
CA GLY A 266 -10.09 11.55 -10.84
C GLY A 266 -11.55 11.86 -10.51
N PHE A 267 -12.50 11.30 -11.26
CA PHE A 267 -13.93 11.41 -10.99
C PHE A 267 -14.48 10.12 -10.39
N GLN A 268 -15.79 9.91 -10.45
CA GLN A 268 -16.47 8.84 -9.71
C GLN A 268 -17.19 7.84 -10.62
N SER A 269 -16.78 7.73 -11.89
CA SER A 269 -17.35 6.68 -12.73
C SER A 269 -16.97 5.31 -12.17
N PRO A 270 -17.83 4.28 -12.32
CA PRO A 270 -17.51 2.94 -11.87
C PRO A 270 -16.18 2.41 -12.43
N ASN A 271 -15.79 2.82 -13.64
CA ASN A 271 -14.49 2.46 -14.18
C ASN A 271 -13.36 3.13 -13.40
N GLU A 272 -13.49 4.37 -12.97
CA GLU A 272 -12.44 5.05 -12.18
C GLU A 272 -12.38 4.49 -10.75
N THR A 273 -13.53 4.21 -10.13
CA THR A 273 -13.58 3.83 -8.70
C THR A 273 -13.46 2.33 -8.46
N THR A 274 -13.40 1.49 -9.50
CA THR A 274 -13.22 0.03 -9.34
C THR A 274 -11.75 -0.28 -9.15
N GLN A 275 -11.44 -0.92 -8.02
CA GLN A 275 -10.11 -1.39 -7.65
C GLN A 275 -10.14 -2.91 -7.46
N PHE A 276 -9.02 -3.45 -7.01
CA PHE A 276 -8.94 -4.83 -6.54
C PHE A 276 -7.84 -5.01 -5.50
N VAL A 277 -7.97 -6.06 -4.72
CA VAL A 277 -6.90 -6.58 -3.87
C VAL A 277 -6.82 -8.09 -4.09
N ILE A 278 -5.67 -8.59 -4.50
CA ILE A 278 -5.36 -10.02 -4.51
C ILE A 278 -4.43 -10.27 -3.34
N PHE A 279 -4.80 -11.19 -2.46
CA PHE A 279 -4.00 -11.53 -1.29
C PHE A 279 -3.76 -13.04 -1.23
N ASP A 280 -2.49 -13.42 -1.34
CA ASP A 280 -1.98 -14.76 -1.08
C ASP A 280 -1.21 -14.72 0.24
N GLN A 281 -1.70 -15.42 1.25
CA GLN A 281 -1.08 -15.44 2.57
C GLN A 281 -0.16 -16.66 2.67
N ALA A 282 1.10 -16.42 3.06
CA ALA A 282 2.08 -17.47 3.29
C ALA A 282 1.50 -18.64 4.12
N GLY A 283 1.64 -19.86 3.60
CA GLY A 283 1.20 -21.10 4.26
C GLY A 283 -0.31 -21.30 4.38
N HIS A 284 -1.16 -20.52 3.69
CA HIS A 284 -2.62 -20.56 3.83
C HIS A 284 -3.37 -20.87 2.51
N ASP A 285 -3.09 -22.03 1.93
CA ASP A 285 -3.60 -22.42 0.60
C ASP A 285 -5.08 -22.91 0.57
N ALA A 286 -5.78 -22.90 1.71
CA ALA A 286 -7.10 -23.56 1.83
C ALA A 286 -8.24 -22.80 1.12
N SER A 287 -8.00 -21.52 0.81
CA SER A 287 -8.96 -20.58 0.24
C SER A 287 -8.58 -20.10 -1.16
N ASP A 288 -7.54 -20.66 -1.75
CA ASP A 288 -7.03 -20.32 -3.07
C ASP A 288 -8.11 -20.36 -4.15
N GLY A 289 -8.08 -19.38 -5.06
CA GLY A 289 -9.08 -19.22 -6.11
C GLY A 289 -10.44 -18.72 -5.62
N SER A 290 -10.53 -18.27 -4.36
CA SER A 290 -11.76 -17.69 -3.80
C SER A 290 -11.83 -16.18 -4.01
N GLN A 291 -13.02 -15.63 -3.74
CA GLN A 291 -13.27 -14.20 -3.72
C GLN A 291 -13.56 -13.72 -2.29
N ASN A 292 -13.11 -12.53 -1.93
CA ASN A 292 -13.61 -11.82 -0.75
C ASN A 292 -14.54 -10.67 -1.17
N LEU A 293 -15.64 -10.48 -0.47
CA LEU A 293 -16.62 -9.42 -0.76
C LEU A 293 -16.37 -8.11 0.00
N ASN A 294 -15.44 -8.11 0.96
CA ASN A 294 -15.20 -7.01 1.89
C ASN A 294 -13.78 -6.44 1.84
N TYR A 295 -12.91 -6.89 0.94
CA TYR A 295 -11.57 -6.30 0.82
C TYR A 295 -11.63 -4.83 0.42
N SER A 296 -10.75 -4.04 1.03
CA SER A 296 -10.51 -2.63 0.74
C SER A 296 -9.02 -2.35 0.60
N ILE A 297 -8.66 -1.33 -0.17
CA ILE A 297 -7.27 -0.87 -0.24
C ILE A 297 -6.76 -0.34 1.11
N ALA A 298 -7.66 0.15 1.98
CA ALA A 298 -7.31 0.58 3.34
C ALA A 298 -6.89 -0.60 4.24
N ASP A 299 -7.28 -1.84 3.89
CA ASP A 299 -6.94 -3.05 4.66
C ASP A 299 -5.47 -3.47 4.51
N ILE A 300 -4.76 -2.95 3.50
CA ILE A 300 -3.42 -3.40 3.14
C ILE A 300 -2.39 -3.11 4.25
N THR A 301 -2.31 -1.87 4.73
CA THR A 301 -1.39 -1.52 5.83
C THR A 301 -1.69 -2.32 7.12
N PRO A 302 -2.95 -2.39 7.61
CA PRO A 302 -3.30 -3.26 8.74
C PRO A 302 -2.90 -4.73 8.52
N THR A 303 -3.10 -5.25 7.31
CA THR A 303 -2.73 -6.63 6.97
C THR A 303 -1.22 -6.84 7.09
N ILE A 304 -0.40 -5.99 6.44
CA ILE A 304 1.07 -6.09 6.48
C ILE A 304 1.58 -6.06 7.93
N LEU A 305 1.10 -5.11 8.72
CA LEU A 305 1.52 -4.96 10.12
C LEU A 305 1.11 -6.17 10.96
N SER A 306 -0.09 -6.69 10.73
CA SER A 306 -0.59 -7.86 11.47
C SER A 306 0.17 -9.14 11.16
N LEU A 307 0.63 -9.33 9.92
CA LEU A 307 1.50 -10.44 9.52
C LEU A 307 2.79 -10.39 10.35
N PHE A 308 3.42 -9.22 10.42
CA PHE A 308 4.59 -9.02 11.29
C PHE A 308 4.27 -8.96 12.79
N GLY A 309 3.03 -9.15 13.24
CA GLY A 309 2.64 -9.05 14.65
C GLY A 309 2.92 -7.68 15.28
N ILE A 310 2.87 -6.61 14.48
CA ILE A 310 3.02 -5.22 14.93
C ILE A 310 1.67 -4.72 15.49
N PRO A 311 1.65 -3.96 16.60
CA PRO A 311 0.43 -3.41 17.15
C PRO A 311 -0.34 -2.54 16.15
N MET A 312 -1.66 -2.67 16.15
CA MET A 312 -2.51 -1.86 15.28
C MET A 312 -2.87 -0.53 15.92
N ARG A 313 -2.85 0.54 15.10
CA ARG A 313 -3.44 1.82 15.49
C ARG A 313 -4.95 1.68 15.64
N SER A 314 -5.52 2.36 16.62
CA SER A 314 -6.96 2.33 16.88
C SER A 314 -7.77 3.18 15.89
N ASP A 315 -7.11 4.06 15.15
CA ASP A 315 -7.70 4.99 14.19
C ASP A 315 -7.55 4.58 12.72
N PHE A 316 -7.17 3.34 12.44
CA PHE A 316 -7.26 2.78 11.09
C PHE A 316 -8.71 2.66 10.61
N ASP A 317 -8.90 2.87 9.30
CA ASP A 317 -10.18 2.58 8.65
C ASP A 317 -10.23 1.15 8.12
N GLY A 318 -9.10 0.64 7.66
CA GLY A 318 -8.97 -0.75 7.25
C GLY A 318 -8.74 -1.70 8.42
N VAL A 319 -8.87 -2.98 8.12
CA VAL A 319 -8.64 -4.09 9.05
C VAL A 319 -7.72 -5.14 8.43
N SER A 320 -7.22 -6.09 9.22
CA SER A 320 -6.36 -7.15 8.68
C SER A 320 -7.15 -8.16 7.86
N MET A 321 -6.82 -8.32 6.57
CA MET A 321 -7.40 -9.34 5.71
C MET A 321 -7.07 -10.77 6.17
N ALA A 322 -5.96 -10.94 6.88
CA ALA A 322 -5.50 -12.24 7.36
C ALA A 322 -6.20 -12.70 8.65
N PHE A 323 -6.65 -11.76 9.50
CA PHE A 323 -7.05 -12.09 10.86
C PHE A 323 -8.38 -11.47 11.32
N ASP A 324 -8.92 -10.48 10.61
CA ASP A 324 -10.19 -9.85 10.99
C ASP A 324 -11.38 -10.77 10.67
N PRO A 325 -12.21 -11.14 11.66
CA PRO A 325 -13.35 -12.01 11.43
C PRO A 325 -14.37 -11.49 10.43
N ASP A 326 -14.61 -10.18 10.35
CA ASP A 326 -15.61 -9.61 9.44
C ASP A 326 -15.16 -9.69 7.97
N VAL A 327 -13.85 -9.66 7.73
CA VAL A 327 -13.27 -9.92 6.41
C VAL A 327 -13.26 -11.42 6.11
N LEU A 328 -12.79 -12.26 7.05
CA LEU A 328 -12.71 -13.70 6.85
C LEU A 328 -14.09 -14.36 6.65
N ASN A 329 -15.13 -13.83 7.29
CA ASN A 329 -16.51 -14.32 7.13
C ASN A 329 -17.15 -13.95 5.76
N SER A 330 -16.49 -13.10 4.97
CA SER A 330 -16.94 -12.66 3.64
C SER A 330 -16.29 -13.42 2.49
N LEU A 331 -15.57 -14.50 2.80
CA LEU A 331 -15.00 -15.40 1.81
C LEU A 331 -16.09 -16.18 1.07
N VAL A 332 -16.00 -16.20 -0.25
CA VAL A 332 -16.87 -16.97 -1.15
C VAL A 332 -15.97 -17.79 -2.07
N THR A 333 -16.20 -19.10 -2.15
CA THR A 333 -15.53 -19.96 -3.13
C THR A 333 -16.44 -20.15 -4.35
N PRO A 334 -16.21 -19.41 -5.46
CA PRO A 334 -17.07 -19.49 -6.63
C PRO A 334 -16.75 -20.73 -7.48
N VAL A 335 -17.72 -21.13 -8.32
CA VAL A 335 -17.47 -22.15 -9.37
C VAL A 335 -16.64 -21.58 -10.51
N ASP A 336 -16.80 -20.29 -10.80
CA ASP A 336 -16.07 -19.54 -11.82
C ASP A 336 -15.69 -18.19 -11.21
N LEU A 337 -14.42 -18.04 -10.83
CA LEU A 337 -13.91 -16.82 -10.21
C LEU A 337 -14.02 -15.61 -11.14
N LYS A 338 -13.75 -15.77 -12.44
CA LYS A 338 -13.84 -14.68 -13.41
C LYS A 338 -15.27 -14.16 -13.52
N GLN A 339 -16.26 -15.05 -13.56
CA GLN A 339 -17.67 -14.64 -13.58
C GLN A 339 -18.06 -13.96 -12.27
N ALA A 340 -17.68 -14.49 -11.11
CA ALA A 340 -18.02 -13.92 -9.81
C ALA A 340 -17.44 -12.51 -9.63
N LEU A 341 -16.18 -12.29 -10.04
CA LEU A 341 -15.56 -10.96 -10.04
C LEU A 341 -16.23 -10.01 -11.04
N THR A 342 -16.60 -10.50 -12.24
CA THR A 342 -17.34 -9.70 -13.22
C THR A 342 -18.69 -9.25 -12.67
N ASP A 343 -19.40 -10.13 -11.98
CA ASP A 343 -20.69 -9.84 -11.34
C ASP A 343 -20.54 -8.83 -10.20
N ALA A 344 -19.47 -8.95 -9.39
CA ALA A 344 -19.18 -7.99 -8.32
C ALA A 344 -18.89 -6.58 -8.86
N ILE A 345 -18.07 -6.47 -9.92
CA ILE A 345 -17.78 -5.17 -10.58
C ILE A 345 -19.07 -4.54 -11.10
N ALA A 346 -19.99 -5.35 -11.65
CA ALA A 346 -21.27 -4.87 -12.17
C ALA A 346 -22.20 -4.28 -11.09
N MET A 347 -21.92 -4.49 -9.80
CA MET A 347 -22.65 -3.89 -8.70
C MET A 347 -22.19 -2.47 -8.35
N TYR A 348 -21.01 -2.04 -8.83
CA TYR A 348 -20.49 -0.71 -8.54
C TYR A 348 -21.20 0.37 -9.36
N GLY A 349 -21.43 1.50 -8.69
CA GLY A 349 -22.18 2.63 -9.23
C GLY A 349 -21.58 3.95 -8.76
N TYR A 350 -22.17 5.05 -9.24
CA TYR A 350 -21.80 6.38 -8.79
C TYR A 350 -22.19 6.61 -7.32
N PRO A 351 -21.48 7.48 -6.60
CA PRO A 351 -21.91 7.95 -5.28
C PRO A 351 -23.21 8.77 -5.40
N ASN A 352 -23.72 9.21 -4.24
CA ASN A 352 -24.80 10.18 -4.26
C ASN A 352 -24.34 11.49 -4.93
N ILE A 353 -25.27 12.21 -5.58
CA ILE A 353 -24.96 13.40 -6.37
C ILE A 353 -24.25 14.51 -5.57
N GLY A 354 -24.45 14.58 -4.26
CA GLY A 354 -23.74 15.56 -3.41
C GLY A 354 -22.25 15.26 -3.33
N ASN A 355 -21.92 14.00 -3.05
CA ASN A 355 -20.53 13.53 -3.00
C ASN A 355 -19.87 13.58 -4.38
N ASP A 356 -20.59 13.18 -5.44
CA ASP A 356 -20.10 13.24 -6.81
C ASP A 356 -19.67 14.67 -7.21
N LEU A 357 -20.51 15.67 -6.90
CA LEU A 357 -20.19 17.07 -7.17
C LEU A 357 -19.06 17.62 -6.28
N ALA A 358 -19.03 17.23 -5.00
CA ALA A 358 -17.99 17.66 -4.08
C ALA A 358 -16.61 17.12 -4.51
N LEU A 359 -16.54 15.84 -4.86
CA LEU A 359 -15.32 15.20 -5.35
C LEU A 359 -14.92 15.73 -6.73
N GLY A 360 -15.88 15.90 -7.65
CA GLY A 360 -15.59 16.52 -8.95
C GLY A 360 -15.02 17.94 -8.83
N LEU A 361 -15.55 18.75 -7.90
CA LEU A 361 -14.96 20.07 -7.59
C LEU A 361 -13.56 19.93 -6.99
N ARG A 362 -13.36 19.00 -6.05
CA ARG A 362 -12.06 18.75 -5.43
C ARG A 362 -11.03 18.40 -6.48
N THR A 363 -11.31 17.42 -7.35
CA THR A 363 -10.42 16.97 -8.42
C THR A 363 -10.03 18.12 -9.33
N VAL A 364 -11.01 18.87 -9.84
CA VAL A 364 -10.75 19.99 -10.75
C VAL A 364 -9.83 21.04 -10.12
N VAL A 365 -10.04 21.40 -8.85
CA VAL A 365 -9.21 22.42 -8.18
C VAL A 365 -7.86 21.85 -7.74
N ALA A 366 -7.84 20.64 -7.19
CA ALA A 366 -6.65 20.03 -6.61
C ALA A 366 -5.64 19.57 -7.66
N THR A 367 -6.05 19.28 -8.90
CA THR A 367 -5.11 18.89 -9.95
C THR A 367 -4.34 20.09 -10.53
N VAL A 368 -4.86 21.32 -10.45
CA VAL A 368 -4.23 22.51 -11.06
C VAL A 368 -2.79 22.78 -10.58
N PRO A 369 -2.48 22.79 -9.27
CA PRO A 369 -1.12 23.01 -8.78
C PRO A 369 -0.13 21.97 -9.31
N TYR A 370 -0.55 20.70 -9.37
CA TYR A 370 0.28 19.61 -9.87
C TYR A 370 0.64 19.80 -11.35
N LEU A 371 -0.34 20.15 -12.20
CA LEU A 371 -0.09 20.41 -13.63
C LEU A 371 0.84 21.61 -13.86
N LEU A 372 0.72 22.66 -13.02
CA LEU A 372 1.61 23.83 -13.05
C LEU A 372 3.03 23.52 -12.61
N ASN A 373 3.18 22.63 -11.62
CA ASN A 373 4.48 22.17 -11.15
C ASN A 373 5.15 21.22 -12.16
N GLY A 374 4.35 20.57 -13.02
CA GLY A 374 4.80 19.73 -14.13
C GLY A 374 5.05 20.47 -15.45
N VAL A 375 5.01 19.71 -16.56
CA VAL A 375 5.33 20.18 -17.93
C VAL A 375 4.08 20.57 -18.73
N VAL A 376 2.91 20.71 -18.08
CA VAL A 376 1.69 21.14 -18.78
C VAL A 376 1.76 22.65 -19.01
N THR A 377 2.31 23.01 -20.16
CA THR A 377 2.44 24.41 -20.61
C THR A 377 1.10 25.09 -20.95
N ASP A 378 -0.03 24.36 -20.90
CA ASP A 378 -1.35 24.83 -21.33
C ASP A 378 -2.50 24.16 -20.54
N ILE A 379 -2.73 24.63 -19.31
CA ILE A 379 -3.79 24.14 -18.40
C ILE A 379 -5.18 24.31 -18.99
N ASP A 380 -5.39 25.33 -19.81
CA ASP A 380 -6.69 25.59 -20.43
C ASP A 380 -7.07 24.45 -21.39
N LYS A 381 -6.10 23.89 -22.14
CA LYS A 381 -6.35 22.70 -22.96
C LYS A 381 -6.71 21.47 -22.14
N PHE A 382 -6.07 21.29 -20.98
CA PHE A 382 -6.37 20.18 -20.09
C PHE A 382 -7.79 20.30 -19.52
N LEU A 383 -8.14 21.48 -18.97
CA LEU A 383 -9.49 21.75 -18.47
C LEU A 383 -10.54 21.68 -19.58
N GLN A 384 -10.21 22.11 -20.80
CA GLN A 384 -11.10 22.01 -21.95
C GLN A 384 -11.46 20.55 -22.28
N GLY A 385 -10.55 19.61 -22.07
CA GLY A 385 -10.84 18.18 -22.21
C GLY A 385 -11.98 17.71 -21.29
N ILE A 386 -12.04 18.22 -20.06
CA ILE A 386 -13.13 17.93 -19.10
C ILE A 386 -14.43 18.62 -19.54
N VAL A 387 -14.32 19.84 -20.06
CA VAL A 387 -15.48 20.57 -20.61
C VAL A 387 -16.10 19.81 -21.77
N ASP A 388 -15.28 19.25 -22.65
CA ASP A 388 -15.71 18.55 -23.86
C ASP A 388 -16.38 17.19 -23.58
N GLN A 389 -16.17 16.61 -22.40
CA GLN A 389 -16.83 15.38 -21.96
C GLN A 389 -18.32 15.58 -21.59
N ASP A 390 -18.81 16.83 -21.50
CA ASP A 390 -20.20 17.21 -21.18
C ASP A 390 -20.77 16.46 -19.94
N ILE A 391 -19.91 16.27 -18.93
CA ILE A 391 -20.31 15.64 -17.68
C ILE A 391 -21.18 16.65 -16.92
N PHE A 392 -22.40 16.24 -16.59
CA PHE A 392 -23.40 17.08 -15.95
C PHE A 392 -22.83 17.79 -14.71
N LEU A 393 -22.86 19.13 -14.71
CA LEU A 393 -22.30 20.05 -13.71
C LEU A 393 -20.77 20.05 -13.59
N ILE A 394 -20.07 18.92 -13.79
CA ILE A 394 -18.60 18.85 -13.75
C ILE A 394 -17.96 19.65 -14.89
N SER A 395 -18.49 19.59 -16.11
CA SER A 395 -18.02 20.44 -17.22
C SER A 395 -18.26 21.93 -16.94
N GLY A 396 -19.30 22.28 -16.17
CA GLY A 396 -19.51 23.65 -15.69
C GLY A 396 -18.51 24.07 -14.60
N LEU A 397 -18.11 23.15 -13.72
CA LEU A 397 -17.04 23.36 -12.74
C LEU A 397 -15.67 23.52 -13.42
N ALA A 398 -15.38 22.75 -14.46
CA ALA A 398 -14.17 22.89 -15.26
C ALA A 398 -14.12 24.25 -15.99
N GLN A 399 -15.24 24.72 -16.56
CA GLN A 399 -15.34 26.09 -17.11
C GLN A 399 -15.11 27.16 -16.04
N PHE A 400 -15.63 26.95 -14.83
CA PHE A 400 -15.36 27.86 -13.71
C PHE A 400 -13.89 27.80 -13.27
N ALA A 401 -13.27 26.63 -13.30
CA ALA A 401 -11.85 26.47 -13.03
C ALA A 401 -10.97 27.10 -14.12
N GLN A 402 -11.39 27.10 -15.39
CA GLN A 402 -10.74 27.90 -16.44
C GLN A 402 -10.82 29.38 -16.11
N GLN A 403 -11.97 29.88 -15.62
CA GLN A 403 -12.08 31.28 -15.18
C GLN A 403 -11.20 31.57 -13.96
N ILE A 404 -11.05 30.62 -13.04
CA ILE A 404 -10.09 30.68 -11.94
C ILE A 404 -8.67 30.70 -12.50
N ASN A 405 -8.30 29.82 -13.43
CA ASN A 405 -6.99 29.80 -14.06
C ASN A 405 -6.69 31.12 -14.81
N ASP A 406 -7.66 31.66 -15.56
CA ASP A 406 -7.56 32.96 -16.23
C ASP A 406 -7.41 34.12 -15.24
N PHE A 407 -8.08 34.03 -14.08
CA PHE A 407 -8.04 35.04 -13.03
C PHE A 407 -6.77 34.95 -12.17
N PHE A 408 -6.30 33.74 -11.89
CA PHE A 408 -5.20 33.40 -11.01
C PHE A 408 -3.93 32.97 -11.75
N GLY A 409 -3.88 33.03 -13.08
CA GLY A 409 -2.73 32.62 -13.92
C GLY A 409 -1.43 33.41 -13.69
N GLY A 410 -1.41 34.29 -12.68
CA GLY A 410 -0.23 34.92 -12.11
C GLY A 410 0.13 34.49 -10.68
N LEU A 411 -0.56 33.51 -10.08
CA LEU A 411 -0.25 32.93 -8.76
C LEU A 411 0.83 31.85 -8.87
N SER A 412 1.56 31.64 -7.76
CA SER A 412 2.53 30.55 -7.64
C SER A 412 1.84 29.20 -7.37
N VAL A 413 2.56 28.10 -7.62
CA VAL A 413 2.15 26.73 -7.25
C VAL A 413 1.72 26.68 -5.77
N ASP A 414 2.52 27.24 -4.85
CA ASP A 414 2.21 27.26 -3.41
C ASP A 414 0.87 27.93 -3.09
N ALA A 415 0.56 29.05 -3.76
CA ALA A 415 -0.69 29.77 -3.52
C ALA A 415 -1.90 28.98 -4.03
N LEU A 416 -1.76 28.28 -5.15
CA LEU A 416 -2.81 27.42 -5.69
C LEU A 416 -2.94 26.13 -4.88
N GLN A 417 -1.85 25.58 -4.37
CA GLN A 417 -1.86 24.43 -3.46
C GLN A 417 -2.60 24.79 -2.16
N LEU A 418 -2.41 26.00 -1.62
CA LEU A 418 -3.19 26.45 -0.45
C LEU A 418 -4.69 26.53 -0.74
N VAL A 419 -5.08 26.99 -1.94
CA VAL A 419 -6.49 27.00 -2.36
C VAL A 419 -7.02 25.57 -2.51
N ALA A 420 -6.22 24.67 -3.11
CA ALA A 420 -6.53 23.27 -3.25
C ALA A 420 -6.78 22.60 -1.89
N HIS A 421 -5.93 22.86 -0.89
CA HIS A 421 -6.14 22.43 0.50
C HIS A 421 -7.43 22.96 1.10
N GLY A 422 -7.73 24.25 0.90
CA GLY A 422 -8.99 24.83 1.35
C GLY A 422 -10.22 24.15 0.75
N VAL A 423 -10.19 23.86 -0.56
CA VAL A 423 -11.28 23.12 -1.23
C VAL A 423 -11.31 21.66 -0.79
N GLY A 424 -10.16 21.00 -0.65
CA GLY A 424 -10.01 19.65 -0.12
C GLY A 424 -10.70 19.51 1.23
N TYR A 425 -10.37 20.39 2.18
CA TYR A 425 -10.99 20.42 3.50
C TYR A 425 -12.50 20.68 3.45
N LEU A 426 -12.95 21.65 2.66
CA LEU A 426 -14.38 21.96 2.50
C LEU A 426 -15.18 20.82 1.85
N THR A 427 -14.49 19.96 1.10
CA THR A 427 -15.09 18.80 0.43
C THR A 427 -14.84 17.50 1.19
N GLY A 428 -14.18 17.54 2.35
CA GLY A 428 -14.07 16.41 3.28
C GLY A 428 -12.67 15.83 3.49
N SER A 429 -11.63 16.28 2.79
CA SER A 429 -10.27 15.74 2.97
C SER A 429 -9.58 16.30 4.22
N GLY A 430 -8.96 15.44 5.03
CA GLY A 430 -8.22 15.84 6.24
C GLY A 430 -9.08 16.53 7.31
N VAL A 431 -10.38 16.19 7.37
CA VAL A 431 -11.33 16.75 8.35
C VAL A 431 -11.37 15.95 9.65
N ILE A 432 -10.79 14.74 9.67
CA ILE A 432 -10.72 13.84 10.82
C ILE A 432 -9.29 13.82 11.34
N GLU A 433 -9.12 14.24 12.59
CA GLU A 433 -7.83 14.22 13.29
C GLU A 433 -7.50 12.82 13.85
N PRO A 434 -6.21 12.45 13.97
CA PRO A 434 -5.81 11.20 14.63
C PRO A 434 -6.29 11.11 16.08
N THR A 435 -6.69 9.92 16.50
CA THR A 435 -6.95 9.64 17.93
C THR A 435 -5.73 9.04 18.61
N ASP A 436 -4.91 8.29 17.86
CA ASP A 436 -3.63 7.79 18.34
C ASP A 436 -2.55 8.85 18.10
N ALA A 437 -1.63 8.99 19.04
CA ALA A 437 -0.55 9.95 18.92
C ALA A 437 0.33 9.66 17.69
N PRO A 438 0.95 10.69 17.10
CA PRO A 438 2.08 10.51 16.18
C PRO A 438 3.17 9.65 16.78
N LEU A 439 3.94 8.98 15.92
CA LEU A 439 5.17 8.31 16.36
C LEU A 439 6.13 9.34 16.97
N PRO A 440 6.83 9.00 18.06
CA PRO A 440 7.77 9.92 18.66
C PRO A 440 8.98 10.15 17.73
N PRO A 441 9.71 11.26 17.85
CA PRO A 441 10.86 11.52 16.99
C PRO A 441 11.96 10.45 17.15
N PRO A 442 12.69 10.09 16.07
CA PRO A 442 13.79 9.14 16.14
C PRO A 442 14.80 9.50 17.22
N GLY A 443 15.20 8.49 18.02
CA GLY A 443 16.18 8.67 19.09
C GLY A 443 15.63 9.30 20.38
N SER A 444 14.34 9.67 20.44
CA SER A 444 13.71 9.86 21.75
C SER A 444 13.57 8.50 22.41
N ALA A 445 14.35 8.24 23.47
CA ALA A 445 14.28 6.99 24.19
C ALA A 445 12.87 6.80 24.78
N GLU A 446 12.13 5.77 24.34
CA GLU A 446 11.01 5.26 25.12
C GLU A 446 11.59 4.66 26.41
N PHE A 447 11.65 5.48 27.45
CA PHE A 447 11.75 4.98 28.81
C PHE A 447 10.38 4.39 29.15
N THR A 448 10.14 3.14 28.79
CA THR A 448 9.09 2.36 29.46
C THR A 448 9.61 2.09 30.87
N PRO A 449 9.08 2.71 31.94
CA PRO A 449 9.39 2.23 33.27
C PRO A 449 8.71 0.88 33.37
N ASP A 450 9.52 -0.17 33.40
CA ASP A 450 9.13 -1.43 33.99
C ASP A 450 8.68 -1.11 35.43
N LEU A 451 7.36 -0.99 35.63
CA LEU A 451 6.75 -0.95 36.96
C LEU A 451 6.67 -2.38 37.54
N GLY A 452 7.67 -3.21 37.25
CA GLY A 452 8.06 -4.37 38.00
C GLY A 452 8.78 -3.98 39.29
N GLY A 453 8.01 -3.70 40.35
CA GLY A 453 8.43 -4.00 41.72
C GLY A 453 9.37 -3.00 42.41
N SER A 454 9.19 -1.69 42.25
CA SER A 454 9.77 -0.72 43.19
C SER A 454 8.76 -0.26 44.24
N ASP A 455 9.07 -0.63 45.46
CA ASP A 455 8.40 -0.26 46.70
C ASP A 455 8.27 1.27 46.84
N LEU A 456 7.04 1.76 46.72
CA LEU A 456 6.66 3.18 46.87
C LEU A 456 6.72 3.69 48.32
N SER A 457 7.19 2.89 49.28
CA SER A 457 7.30 3.31 50.68
C SER A 457 8.40 4.34 50.94
N GLY A 458 9.41 4.45 50.08
CA GLY A 458 10.55 5.35 50.29
C GLY A 458 10.35 6.82 49.86
N LEU A 459 9.31 7.13 49.11
CA LEU A 459 9.13 8.48 48.52
C LEU A 459 8.33 9.46 49.40
N LEU A 460 7.68 8.97 50.47
CA LEU A 460 6.87 9.79 51.38
C LEU A 460 7.65 10.36 52.57
N ASP A 461 8.81 9.78 52.93
CA ASP A 461 9.62 10.26 54.07
C ASP A 461 10.46 11.51 53.74
N ALA A 462 10.56 11.91 52.47
CA ALA A 462 11.32 13.10 52.06
C ALA A 462 10.47 14.40 52.00
N LEU A 463 9.17 14.33 52.28
CA LEU A 463 8.25 15.49 52.21
C LEU A 463 7.74 15.97 53.57
N VAL A 464 8.20 15.38 54.67
CA VAL A 464 7.95 15.88 56.04
C VAL A 464 9.26 15.84 56.84
N GLY A 465 10.14 16.79 56.56
CA GLY A 465 11.36 17.05 57.31
C GLY A 465 11.63 18.55 57.42
#